data_AF-A0A1A3PGQ6-F1
#
_entry.id   AF-A0A1A3PGQ6-F1
#
_cell.length_a   1.000
_cell.length_b   1.000
_cell.length_c   1.000
_cell.angle_alpha   90.00
_cell.angle_beta   90.00
_cell.angle_gamma   90.00
#
_symmetry.space_group_name_H-M   'P 1'
#
loop_
_entity.id
_entity.type
_entity.pdbx_description
1 polymer ?
#
loop_
_entity_poly.entity_id
_entity_poly.type
_entity_poly.pdbx_seq_one_letter_code
_entity_poly.pdbx_strand_id
1 'polypeptide(L)'
;MSFYLPGTRRIAAAAAACWTLLALGTPLAAADPTTDALGFVDSPARCASPNTAVAFGSTANSRVAICKSPAGQYGYHGVRISDGAKLVAAATQASDGSFVAKQDGVTYTVTSSALVVSDASGVIRREPMTSFHGPKTATSAGAPQTPAATPQAPAAAPTSTAPSTTAPLPPPLPAEVGGGKH
;
A
#
# COMPACT_ATOMS: atom_id res chain seq x y z
N MET A 1 -62.93 -9.22 34.81
CA MET A 1 -62.79 -9.99 36.06
C MET A 1 -61.46 -10.73 35.96
N SER A 2 -60.38 -10.33 36.65
CA SER A 2 -60.03 -10.71 38.03
C SER A 2 -58.63 -11.37 37.97
N PHE A 3 -57.59 -11.11 38.76
CA PHE A 3 -57.30 -10.20 39.88
C PHE A 3 -55.76 -9.98 39.94
N TYR A 4 -55.37 -8.92 40.66
CA TYR A 4 -54.03 -8.36 40.92
C TYR A 4 -53.10 -9.23 41.83
N LEU A 5 -51.77 -9.12 41.57
CA LEU A 5 -50.56 -9.00 42.45
C LEU A 5 -50.41 -9.86 43.76
N PRO A 6 -49.24 -9.96 44.47
CA PRO A 6 -47.96 -9.21 44.40
C PRO A 6 -46.68 -10.09 44.54
N GLY A 7 -45.49 -9.48 44.65
CA GLY A 7 -44.38 -10.10 45.42
C GLY A 7 -42.96 -9.86 44.93
N THR A 8 -42.46 -8.64 45.14
CA THR A 8 -41.04 -8.26 45.06
C THR A 8 -40.10 -9.21 45.83
N ARG A 9 -38.97 -9.61 45.21
CA ARG A 9 -37.68 -9.72 45.93
C ARG A 9 -36.54 -9.12 45.14
N ARG A 10 -35.72 -8.44 45.92
CA ARG A 10 -34.67 -7.49 45.60
C ARG A 10 -33.31 -8.19 45.45
N ILE A 11 -32.50 -7.62 44.55
CA ILE A 11 -31.04 -7.44 44.60
C ILE A 11 -30.15 -8.69 44.54
N ALA A 12 -29.37 -8.78 43.45
CA ALA A 12 -27.91 -8.93 43.56
C ALA A 12 -27.27 -8.22 42.35
N ALA A 13 -26.64 -7.08 42.62
CA ALA A 13 -25.74 -6.43 41.69
C ALA A 13 -24.48 -7.30 41.55
N ALA A 14 -24.19 -7.76 40.34
CA ALA A 14 -22.85 -8.20 39.97
C ALA A 14 -22.31 -7.20 38.94
N ALA A 15 -21.54 -6.24 39.44
CA ALA A 15 -20.76 -5.33 38.62
C ALA A 15 -19.67 -6.15 37.91
N ALA A 16 -19.96 -6.65 36.71
CA ALA A 16 -18.94 -7.12 35.80
C ALA A 16 -18.38 -5.89 35.08
N ALA A 17 -17.34 -5.30 35.66
CA ALA A 17 -16.49 -4.34 34.97
C ALA A 17 -15.83 -5.08 33.79
N CYS A 18 -16.47 -5.03 32.62
CA CYS A 18 -15.89 -5.55 31.40
C CYS A 18 -14.86 -4.51 30.92
N TRP A 19 -13.59 -4.78 31.21
CA TRP A 19 -12.47 -3.97 30.73
C TRP A 19 -12.46 -4.02 29.20
N THR A 20 -13.00 -2.99 28.55
CA THR A 20 -12.75 -2.75 27.13
C THR A 20 -11.30 -2.27 27.00
N LEU A 21 -10.36 -3.21 26.92
CA LEU A 21 -9.02 -2.93 26.41
C LEU A 21 -9.18 -2.59 24.93
N LEU A 22 -9.29 -1.30 24.64
CA LEU A 22 -9.12 -0.77 23.30
C LEU A 22 -7.63 -0.96 22.95
N ALA A 23 -7.30 -2.11 22.37
CA ALA A 23 -5.98 -2.35 21.80
C ALA A 23 -5.80 -1.35 20.66
N LEU A 24 -5.04 -0.29 20.92
CA LEU A 24 -4.45 0.56 19.89
C LEU A 24 -3.42 -0.32 19.16
N GLY A 25 -3.89 -1.07 18.16
CA GLY A 25 -3.03 -1.84 17.28
C GLY A 25 -2.15 -0.87 16.51
N THR A 26 -0.90 -0.71 16.93
CA THR A 26 0.12 -0.12 16.08
C THR A 26 0.21 -0.97 14.81
N PRO A 27 0.13 -0.39 13.60
CA PRO A 27 0.39 -1.17 12.40
C PRO A 27 1.84 -1.64 12.52
N LEU A 28 2.04 -2.92 12.81
CA LEU A 28 3.32 -3.56 12.65
C LEU A 28 3.64 -3.41 11.16
N ALA A 29 4.60 -2.54 10.86
CA ALA A 29 5.21 -2.51 9.54
C ALA A 29 5.72 -3.94 9.30
N ALA A 30 5.03 -4.67 8.44
CA ALA A 30 5.44 -6.01 8.07
C ALA A 30 6.87 -5.89 7.54
N ALA A 31 7.80 -6.66 8.12
CA ALA A 31 9.16 -6.70 7.64
C ALA A 31 9.16 -7.04 6.15
N ASP A 32 10.02 -6.38 5.38
CA ASP A 32 10.13 -6.70 3.97
C ASP A 32 10.54 -8.16 3.77
N PRO A 33 10.01 -8.84 2.73
CA PRO A 33 10.44 -10.18 2.40
C PRO A 33 11.95 -10.24 2.17
N THR A 34 12.51 -11.45 2.29
CA THR A 34 13.87 -11.72 1.82
C THR A 34 13.99 -11.40 0.33
N THR A 35 15.18 -10.94 -0.10
CA THR A 35 15.42 -10.48 -1.47
C THR A 35 16.66 -11.14 -2.08
N ASP A 36 16.65 -11.34 -3.40
CA ASP A 36 17.76 -11.85 -4.20
C ASP A 36 17.90 -11.08 -5.52
N ALA A 37 18.74 -11.55 -6.44
CA ALA A 37 18.94 -10.93 -7.76
C ALA A 37 17.67 -10.93 -8.65
N LEU A 38 16.63 -11.68 -8.26
CA LEU A 38 15.33 -11.75 -8.92
C LEU A 38 14.27 -10.90 -8.20
N GLY A 39 14.64 -10.18 -7.14
CA GLY A 39 13.74 -9.32 -6.37
C GLY A 39 13.25 -9.99 -5.10
N PHE A 40 11.96 -9.89 -4.80
CA PHE A 40 11.37 -10.48 -3.59
C PHE A 40 11.27 -12.00 -3.70
N VAL A 41 11.85 -12.72 -2.74
CA VAL A 41 11.71 -14.19 -2.64
C VAL A 41 10.27 -14.52 -2.22
N ASP A 42 9.74 -15.62 -2.77
CA ASP A 42 8.38 -16.12 -2.53
C ASP A 42 7.24 -15.11 -2.76
N SER A 43 7.51 -14.08 -3.57
CA SER A 43 6.54 -13.06 -3.96
C SER A 43 6.18 -13.21 -5.43
N PRO A 44 4.92 -12.93 -5.83
CA PRO A 44 4.57 -12.80 -7.25
C PRO A 44 5.22 -11.59 -7.92
N ALA A 45 5.61 -10.56 -7.15
CA ALA A 45 6.46 -9.47 -7.63
C ALA A 45 7.94 -9.91 -7.68
N ARG A 46 8.21 -10.95 -8.46
CA ARG A 46 9.54 -11.54 -8.64
C ARG A 46 9.82 -11.78 -10.12
N CYS A 47 11.05 -11.55 -10.52
CA CYS A 47 11.54 -11.87 -11.85
C CYS A 47 11.79 -13.38 -12.00
N ALA A 48 11.57 -13.89 -13.20
CA ALA A 48 11.95 -15.26 -13.55
C ALA A 48 13.27 -15.25 -14.30
N SER A 49 14.17 -16.17 -13.95
CA SER A 49 15.40 -16.42 -14.74
C SER A 49 15.02 -16.69 -16.21
N PRO A 50 15.72 -16.11 -17.19
CA PRO A 50 17.02 -15.44 -17.09
C PRO A 50 16.96 -13.92 -16.82
N ASN A 51 15.79 -13.37 -16.50
CA ASN A 51 15.63 -11.95 -16.23
C ASN A 51 16.16 -11.60 -14.83
N THR A 52 16.65 -10.38 -14.65
CA THR A 52 17.12 -9.87 -13.36
C THR A 52 16.24 -8.73 -12.88
N ALA A 53 16.14 -8.54 -11.56
CA ALA A 53 15.44 -7.40 -10.98
C ALA A 53 16.36 -6.17 -10.99
N VAL A 54 16.02 -5.18 -11.83
CA VAL A 54 16.77 -3.90 -11.91
C VAL A 54 16.21 -2.83 -10.99
N ALA A 55 14.94 -2.98 -10.62
CA ALA A 55 14.31 -2.21 -9.56
C ALA A 55 13.21 -3.03 -8.90
N PHE A 56 12.99 -2.89 -7.60
CA PHE A 56 11.84 -3.46 -6.91
C PHE A 56 11.56 -2.70 -5.60
N GLY A 57 10.32 -2.72 -5.14
CA GLY A 57 9.91 -2.00 -3.94
C GLY A 57 8.61 -2.47 -3.35
N SER A 58 8.43 -2.20 -2.06
CA SER A 58 7.20 -2.45 -1.32
C SER A 58 6.52 -1.13 -0.98
N THR A 59 5.20 -1.17 -0.94
CA THR A 59 4.33 -0.13 -0.40
C THR A 59 3.48 -0.74 0.72
N ALA A 60 2.62 0.07 1.33
CA ALA A 60 1.63 -0.45 2.28
C ALA A 60 0.64 -1.46 1.67
N ASN A 61 0.38 -1.38 0.35
CA ASN A 61 -0.70 -2.14 -0.31
C ASN A 61 -0.21 -3.03 -1.46
N SER A 62 1.00 -2.83 -1.96
CA SER A 62 1.50 -3.49 -3.16
C SER A 62 2.99 -3.81 -3.05
N ARG A 63 3.44 -4.77 -3.85
CA ARG A 63 4.86 -4.99 -4.15
C ARG A 63 5.06 -4.98 -5.65
N VAL A 64 6.21 -4.49 -6.09
CA VAL A 64 6.55 -4.37 -7.50
C VAL A 64 7.99 -4.77 -7.76
N ALA A 65 8.24 -5.44 -8.88
CA ALA A 65 9.55 -5.67 -9.46
C ALA A 65 9.57 -5.26 -10.93
N ILE A 66 10.67 -4.66 -11.35
CA ILE A 66 11.03 -4.36 -12.72
C ILE A 66 12.10 -5.35 -13.15
N CYS A 67 11.71 -6.20 -14.09
CA CYS A 67 12.54 -7.27 -14.61
C CYS A 67 13.18 -6.82 -15.91
N LYS A 68 14.49 -7.03 -16.05
CA LYS A 68 15.21 -6.80 -17.30
C LYS A 68 15.64 -8.12 -17.90
N SER A 69 15.22 -8.35 -19.13
CA SER A 69 15.68 -9.48 -19.92
C SER A 69 17.14 -9.31 -20.36
N PRO A 70 17.86 -10.40 -20.68
CA PRO A 70 19.19 -10.31 -21.30
C PRO A 70 19.19 -9.50 -22.62
N ALA A 71 18.06 -9.45 -23.32
CA ALA A 71 17.87 -8.64 -24.53
C ALA A 71 17.59 -7.15 -24.25
N GLY A 72 17.58 -6.73 -22.98
CA GLY A 72 17.41 -5.33 -22.58
C GLY A 72 15.95 -4.89 -22.39
N GLN A 73 14.98 -5.73 -22.70
CA GLN A 73 13.55 -5.43 -22.51
C GLN A 73 13.18 -5.41 -21.03
N TYR A 74 12.30 -4.47 -20.65
CA TYR A 74 11.78 -4.33 -19.29
C TYR A 74 10.38 -4.93 -19.16
N GLY A 75 10.12 -5.58 -18.03
CA GLY A 75 8.82 -6.09 -17.63
C GLY A 75 8.46 -5.60 -16.23
N TYR A 76 7.20 -5.28 -16.01
CA TYR A 76 6.62 -4.95 -14.72
C TYR A 76 5.97 -6.20 -14.13
N HIS A 77 6.25 -6.49 -12.86
CA HIS A 77 5.64 -7.56 -12.08
C HIS A 77 5.11 -6.96 -10.78
N GLY A 78 3.81 -6.77 -10.70
CA GLY A 78 3.11 -6.22 -9.53
C GLY A 78 2.28 -7.27 -8.81
N VAL A 79 2.15 -7.11 -7.49
CA VAL A 79 1.17 -7.85 -6.70
C VAL A 79 0.56 -6.94 -5.64
N ARG A 80 -0.75 -7.03 -5.48
CA ARG A 80 -1.46 -6.40 -4.37
C ARG A 80 -1.42 -7.27 -3.13
N ILE A 81 -1.01 -6.71 -2.01
CA ILE A 81 -0.87 -7.43 -0.73
C ILE A 81 -2.23 -7.87 -0.19
N SER A 82 -3.29 -7.06 -0.41
CA SER A 82 -4.62 -7.28 0.15
C SER A 82 -5.34 -8.53 -0.39
N ASP A 83 -5.19 -8.83 -1.67
CA ASP A 83 -5.97 -9.85 -2.38
C ASP A 83 -5.11 -10.76 -3.27
N GLY A 84 -3.81 -10.49 -3.35
CA GLY A 84 -2.87 -11.27 -4.14
C GLY A 84 -3.06 -11.12 -5.65
N ALA A 85 -3.85 -10.15 -6.12
CA ALA A 85 -3.97 -9.86 -7.55
C ALA A 85 -2.60 -9.51 -8.14
N LYS A 86 -2.34 -10.02 -9.33
CA LYS A 86 -1.04 -9.98 -9.98
C LYS A 86 -1.18 -9.27 -11.31
N LEU A 87 -0.18 -8.47 -11.64
CA LEU A 87 -0.04 -7.86 -12.96
C LEU A 87 1.35 -8.14 -13.50
N VAL A 88 1.41 -8.69 -14.71
CA VAL A 88 2.64 -8.78 -15.49
C VAL A 88 2.40 -8.04 -16.80
N ALA A 89 3.21 -7.02 -17.07
CA ALA A 89 3.06 -6.17 -18.24
C ALA A 89 4.42 -5.76 -18.81
N ALA A 90 4.45 -5.39 -20.08
CA ALA A 90 5.64 -4.77 -20.66
C ALA A 90 5.88 -3.40 -19.99
N ALA A 91 7.14 -3.08 -19.72
CA ALA A 91 7.53 -1.81 -19.14
C ALA A 91 8.53 -1.09 -20.05
N THR A 92 8.59 0.22 -19.89
CA THR A 92 9.59 1.09 -20.53
C THR A 92 10.22 1.98 -19.49
N GLN A 93 11.53 2.20 -19.59
CA GLN A 93 12.23 3.16 -18.75
C GLN A 93 12.11 4.56 -19.37
N ALA A 94 11.67 5.53 -18.57
CA ALA A 94 11.62 6.94 -18.93
C ALA A 94 12.96 7.64 -18.66
N SER A 95 13.14 8.84 -19.23
CA SER A 95 14.37 9.63 -19.11
C SER A 95 14.68 10.10 -17.69
N ASP A 96 13.67 10.20 -16.82
CA ASP A 96 13.82 10.54 -15.40
C ASP A 96 14.21 9.34 -14.51
N GLY A 97 14.39 8.18 -15.14
CA GLY A 97 14.71 6.90 -14.51
C GLY A 97 13.50 6.11 -14.03
N SER A 98 12.28 6.66 -14.14
CA SER A 98 11.05 5.93 -13.78
C SER A 98 10.76 4.79 -14.76
N PHE A 99 10.01 3.79 -14.29
CA PHE A 99 9.55 2.69 -15.13
C PHE A 99 8.04 2.80 -15.31
N VAL A 100 7.59 2.74 -16.56
CA VAL A 100 6.18 2.88 -16.92
C VAL A 100 5.71 1.60 -17.58
N ALA A 101 4.66 0.99 -17.03
CA ALA A 101 3.93 -0.11 -17.64
C ALA A 101 2.49 0.32 -17.93
N LYS A 102 1.91 -0.22 -19.00
CA LYS A 102 0.53 0.07 -19.39
C LYS A 102 -0.20 -1.23 -19.66
N GLN A 103 -1.38 -1.39 -19.05
CA GLN A 103 -2.24 -2.54 -19.24
C GLN A 103 -3.70 -2.10 -19.12
N ASP A 104 -4.54 -2.46 -20.09
CA ASP A 104 -5.99 -2.20 -20.09
C ASP A 104 -6.40 -0.76 -19.76
N GLY A 105 -5.67 0.22 -20.33
CA GLY A 105 -5.94 1.65 -20.11
C GLY A 105 -5.42 2.20 -18.77
N VAL A 106 -4.79 1.37 -17.94
CA VAL A 106 -4.16 1.76 -16.67
C VAL A 106 -2.65 1.86 -16.87
N THR A 107 -2.07 2.95 -16.37
CA THR A 107 -0.64 3.22 -16.36
C THR A 107 -0.09 3.06 -14.96
N TYR A 108 0.98 2.28 -14.84
CA TYR A 108 1.72 2.01 -13.61
C TYR A 108 3.09 2.64 -13.73
N THR A 109 3.33 3.71 -12.97
CA THR A 109 4.61 4.42 -12.93
C THR A 109 5.32 4.10 -11.62
N VAL A 110 6.47 3.45 -11.73
CA VAL A 110 7.34 3.07 -10.61
C VAL A 110 8.48 4.07 -10.52
N THR A 111 8.56 4.75 -9.39
CA THR A 111 9.69 5.60 -9.02
C THR A 111 10.30 5.09 -7.72
N SER A 112 11.47 5.62 -7.36
CA SER A 112 12.10 5.29 -6.07
C SER A 112 11.33 5.78 -4.85
N SER A 113 10.31 6.64 -5.03
CA SER A 113 9.52 7.22 -3.94
C SER A 113 8.07 6.76 -3.92
N ALA A 114 7.49 6.34 -5.04
CA ALA A 114 6.11 5.90 -5.10
C ALA A 114 5.81 4.96 -6.29
N LEU A 115 4.78 4.13 -6.12
CA LEU A 115 4.02 3.52 -7.21
C LEU A 115 2.81 4.42 -7.48
N VAL A 116 2.70 4.94 -8.70
CA VAL A 116 1.56 5.74 -9.15
C VAL A 116 0.77 4.93 -10.17
N VAL A 117 -0.52 4.75 -9.90
CA VAL A 117 -1.47 4.08 -10.77
C VAL A 117 -2.47 5.11 -11.27
N SER A 118 -2.61 5.24 -12.58
CA SER A 118 -3.47 6.23 -13.23
C SER A 118 -4.18 5.65 -14.44
N ASP A 119 -5.37 6.16 -14.75
CA ASP A 119 -6.10 5.88 -15.98
C ASP A 119 -6.36 7.19 -16.77
N ALA A 120 -7.30 7.14 -17.72
CA ALA A 120 -7.71 8.30 -18.50
C ALA A 120 -8.34 9.43 -17.67
N SER A 121 -8.87 9.14 -16.47
CA SER A 121 -9.47 10.12 -15.56
C SER A 121 -8.46 10.79 -14.64
N GLY A 122 -7.26 10.20 -14.50
CA GLY A 122 -6.17 10.75 -13.70
C GLY A 122 -5.55 9.72 -12.77
N VAL A 123 -4.92 10.18 -11.68
CA VAL A 123 -4.31 9.30 -10.69
C VAL A 123 -5.41 8.60 -9.88
N ILE A 124 -5.50 7.29 -10.03
CA ILE A 124 -6.41 6.44 -9.24
C ILE A 124 -5.82 6.21 -7.86
N ARG A 125 -4.50 5.96 -7.80
CA ARG A 125 -3.82 5.62 -6.56
C ARG A 125 -2.36 6.05 -6.58
N ARG A 126 -1.91 6.63 -5.48
CA ARG A 126 -0.50 6.90 -5.22
C ARG A 126 -0.10 6.18 -3.95
N GLU A 127 0.88 5.30 -4.06
CA GLU A 127 1.37 4.49 -2.97
C GLU A 127 2.84 4.83 -2.70
N PRO A 128 3.15 5.48 -1.56
CA PRO A 128 4.54 5.72 -1.18
C PRO A 128 5.30 4.40 -1.03
N MET A 129 6.53 4.38 -1.51
CA MET A 129 7.44 3.25 -1.27
C MET A 129 7.85 3.25 0.20
N THR A 130 7.67 2.11 0.87
CA THR A 130 8.24 1.84 2.20
C THR A 130 9.66 1.28 2.08
N SER A 131 9.97 0.64 0.96
CA SER A 131 11.30 0.22 0.58
C SER A 131 11.46 0.24 -0.94
N PHE A 132 12.69 0.52 -1.40
CA PHE A 132 13.01 0.51 -2.81
C PHE A 132 14.47 0.12 -3.01
N HIS A 133 14.69 -0.80 -3.96
CA HIS A 133 15.99 -1.27 -4.40
C HIS A 133 16.09 -1.02 -5.89
N GLY A 134 17.07 -0.24 -6.33
CA GLY A 134 17.23 0.14 -7.74
C GLY A 134 17.80 1.54 -7.89
N PRO A 135 17.94 2.03 -9.14
CA PRO A 135 18.41 3.38 -9.39
C PRO A 135 17.42 4.41 -8.80
N LYS A 136 17.96 5.41 -8.11
CA LYS A 136 17.15 6.52 -7.60
C LYS A 136 16.63 7.32 -8.78
N THR A 137 15.31 7.45 -8.88
CA THR A 137 14.67 8.23 -9.93
C THR A 137 14.69 9.70 -9.56
N ALA A 138 14.93 10.58 -10.52
CA ALA A 138 14.82 12.01 -10.34
C ALA A 138 13.34 12.41 -10.36
N THR A 139 12.62 12.17 -9.27
CA THR A 139 11.26 12.72 -9.09
C THR A 139 11.33 13.78 -8.01
N SER A 140 10.80 14.98 -8.35
CA SER A 140 10.53 16.08 -7.43
C SER A 140 9.91 15.51 -6.16
N ALA A 141 10.70 15.56 -5.09
CA ALA A 141 10.24 15.18 -3.78
C ALA A 141 8.95 15.96 -3.49
N GLY A 142 7.84 15.24 -3.31
CA GLY A 142 6.91 15.68 -2.27
C GLY A 142 7.77 15.77 -1.02
N ALA A 143 8.06 16.99 -0.60
CA ALA A 143 9.09 17.30 0.39
C ALA A 143 8.93 16.42 1.65
N PRO A 144 10.03 15.92 2.23
CA PRO A 144 10.01 15.53 3.63
C PRO A 144 9.64 16.77 4.44
N GLN A 145 8.47 16.78 5.06
CA GLN A 145 8.22 17.71 6.17
C GLN A 145 9.02 17.19 7.37
N THR A 146 10.31 17.50 7.40
CA THR A 146 11.09 17.42 8.63
C THR A 146 10.70 18.64 9.47
N PRO A 147 10.19 18.45 10.70
CA PRO A 147 9.97 19.54 11.64
C PRO A 147 11.31 20.22 11.94
N ALA A 148 11.48 21.46 11.51
CA ALA A 148 12.55 22.30 12.03
C ALA A 148 12.18 22.67 13.47
N ALA A 149 12.81 21.98 14.42
CA ALA A 149 12.79 22.36 15.81
C ALA A 149 13.55 23.68 16.00
N THR A 150 12.80 24.75 16.25
CA THR A 150 13.30 25.94 16.97
C THR A 150 12.47 26.03 18.25
N PRO A 151 13.08 26.07 19.45
CA PRO A 151 12.32 26.22 20.69
C PRO A 151 11.77 27.65 20.77
N GLN A 152 10.47 27.81 20.51
CA GLN A 152 9.74 29.05 20.79
C GLN A 152 8.55 28.73 21.70
N ALA A 153 8.45 29.51 22.76
CA ALA A 153 7.54 29.36 23.89
C ALA A 153 6.05 29.24 23.49
N PRO A 154 5.17 28.70 24.36
CA PRO A 154 3.83 28.26 23.98
C PRO A 154 2.90 29.43 23.66
N ALA A 155 2.35 29.45 22.45
CA ALA A 155 1.18 30.25 22.12
C ALA A 155 0.14 29.39 21.40
N ALA A 156 -1.02 29.28 22.05
CA ALA A 156 -2.32 28.74 21.65
C ALA A 156 -2.44 27.95 20.33
N ALA A 157 -2.90 26.70 20.46
CA ALA A 157 -3.33 25.83 19.37
C ALA A 157 -4.51 26.42 18.57
N PRO A 158 -4.51 26.31 17.22
CA PRO A 158 -5.73 26.13 16.47
C PRO A 158 -6.02 24.64 16.33
N THR A 159 -7.14 24.21 16.89
CA THR A 159 -7.76 22.92 16.60
C THR A 159 -8.11 22.89 15.11
N SER A 160 -7.41 22.07 14.33
CA SER A 160 -7.78 21.79 12.94
C SER A 160 -8.04 20.30 12.78
N THR A 161 -9.32 19.96 12.85
CA THR A 161 -9.86 18.61 12.69
C THR A 161 -9.87 18.29 11.19
N ALA A 162 -8.80 17.69 10.66
CA ALA A 162 -8.79 17.15 9.31
C ALA A 162 -9.40 15.72 9.34
N PRO A 163 -10.52 15.45 8.65
CA PRO A 163 -11.05 14.10 8.56
C PRO A 163 -10.22 13.28 7.57
N SER A 164 -9.44 12.33 8.08
CA SER A 164 -8.93 11.21 7.27
C SER A 164 -10.12 10.30 6.95
N THR A 165 -10.78 10.52 5.81
CA THR A 165 -11.73 9.57 5.26
C THR A 165 -10.95 8.34 4.81
N THR A 166 -10.91 7.32 5.67
CA THR A 166 -10.61 5.94 5.31
C THR A 166 -11.71 5.43 4.38
N ALA A 167 -11.71 5.90 3.13
CA ALA A 167 -12.53 5.32 2.09
C ALA A 167 -12.00 3.90 1.80
N PRO A 168 -12.85 2.87 1.81
CA PRO A 168 -12.46 1.54 1.36
C PRO A 168 -11.83 1.61 -0.02
N LEU A 169 -10.71 0.91 -0.24
CA LEU A 169 -10.07 0.85 -1.56
C LEU A 169 -11.08 0.36 -2.61
N PRO A 170 -11.07 0.94 -3.83
CA PRO A 170 -11.92 0.49 -4.90
C PRO A 170 -11.61 -0.99 -5.26
N PRO A 171 -12.60 -1.71 -5.82
CA PRO A 171 -12.43 -3.09 -6.26
C PRO A 171 -11.26 -3.24 -7.26
N PRO A 172 -10.69 -4.45 -7.42
CA PRO A 172 -9.62 -4.71 -8.39
C PRO A 172 -9.99 -4.24 -9.79
N LEU A 173 -9.04 -3.55 -10.43
CA LEU A 173 -9.17 -3.13 -11.81
C LEU A 173 -9.18 -4.39 -12.70
N PRO A 174 -9.92 -4.40 -13.82
CA PRO A 174 -9.95 -5.52 -14.74
C PRO A 174 -8.55 -5.99 -15.20
N ALA A 175 -7.59 -5.07 -15.30
CA ALA A 175 -6.20 -5.35 -15.66
C ALA A 175 -5.46 -6.28 -14.68
N GLU A 176 -5.88 -6.26 -13.41
CA GLU A 176 -5.31 -7.05 -12.31
C GLU A 176 -6.00 -8.42 -12.19
N VAL A 177 -7.08 -8.63 -12.95
CA VAL A 177 -7.91 -9.83 -12.98
C VAL A 177 -7.69 -10.54 -14.32
N GLY A 178 -6.46 -10.97 -14.59
CA GLY A 178 -6.13 -11.44 -15.95
C GLY A 178 -4.82 -12.23 -16.07
N GLY A 179 -4.66 -13.28 -15.27
CA GLY A 179 -3.54 -14.21 -15.40
C GLY A 179 -3.94 -15.64 -15.05
N GLY A 180 -5.10 -16.08 -15.56
CA GLY A 180 -5.66 -17.40 -15.27
C GLY A 180 -6.17 -18.09 -16.53
N LYS A 181 -5.41 -19.12 -16.93
CA LYS A 181 -5.75 -20.23 -17.84
C LYS A 181 -5.64 -19.95 -19.35
N HIS A 182 -4.55 -20.42 -19.93
CA HIS A 182 -4.55 -21.53 -20.91
C HIS A 182 -3.26 -22.34 -20.76
#